data_AF-A0A6C0D284-F1
#
_entry.id   AF-A0A6C0D284-F1
#
_cell.length_a   1.000
_cell.length_b   1.000
_cell.length_c   1.000
_cell.angle_alpha   90.00
_cell.angle_beta   90.00
_cell.angle_gamma   90.00
#
_symmetry.space_group_name_H-M   'P 1'
#
loop_
_entity.id
_entity.type
_entity.pdbx_description
1 polymer ?
#
loop_
_entity_poly.entity_id
_entity_poly.type
_entity_poly.pdbx_seq_one_letter_code
_entity_poly.pdbx_strand_id
1 'polypeptide(L)'
;MSKSIDISNLLSKWHDAKEEISVLEEKCERYKKTADEYMKINNTNKITSEYFSLQRKKITKNTVSKTTLPKHIWDQYSKSSSYTAYYLTENK
;
A
#
# COMPACT_ATOMS: atom_id res chain seq x y z
N MET A 1 20.36 -8.76 -37.68
CA MET A 1 18.91 -8.58 -37.94
C MET A 1 18.29 -7.94 -36.70
N SER A 2 17.99 -6.64 -36.73
CA SER A 2 17.26 -6.00 -35.64
C SER A 2 15.88 -6.63 -35.57
N LYS A 3 15.53 -7.28 -34.44
CA LYS A 3 14.14 -7.66 -34.18
C LYS A 3 13.31 -6.39 -34.31
N SER A 4 12.53 -6.25 -35.38
CA SER A 4 11.53 -5.19 -35.45
C SER A 4 10.57 -5.46 -34.32
N ILE A 5 10.67 -4.67 -33.26
CA ILE A 5 9.72 -4.72 -32.16
C ILE A 5 8.38 -4.38 -32.79
N ASP A 6 7.45 -5.33 -32.78
CA ASP A 6 6.07 -5.06 -33.15
C ASP A 6 5.46 -4.20 -32.05
N ILE A 7 5.55 -2.88 -32.26
CA ILE A 7 5.13 -1.86 -31.30
C ILE A 7 3.64 -2.02 -30.99
N SER A 8 2.82 -2.37 -31.97
CA SER A 8 1.38 -2.55 -31.78
C SER A 8 1.09 -3.71 -30.83
N ASN A 9 1.77 -4.85 -31.03
CA ASN A 9 1.64 -6.00 -30.13
C ASN A 9 2.19 -5.70 -28.73
N LEU A 10 3.29 -4.95 -28.62
CA LEU A 10 3.83 -4.51 -27.32
C LEU A 10 2.83 -3.63 -26.56
N LEU A 11 2.23 -2.65 -27.22
CA LEU A 11 1.26 -1.75 -26.61
C LEU A 11 -0.02 -2.48 -26.21
N SER A 12 -0.51 -3.42 -27.02
CA SER A 12 -1.66 -4.27 -26.66
C SER A 12 -1.36 -5.08 -25.39
N LYS A 13 -0.24 -5.80 -25.34
CA LYS A 13 0.15 -6.59 -24.16
C LYS A 13 0.33 -5.73 -22.92
N TRP A 14 0.85 -4.51 -23.07
CA TRP A 14 0.97 -3.57 -21.96
C TRP A 14 -0.42 -3.21 -21.45
N HIS A 15 -1.35 -2.84 -22.34
CA HIS A 15 -2.72 -2.50 -21.98
C HIS A 15 -3.39 -3.64 -21.20
N ASP A 16 -3.31 -4.87 -21.71
CA ASP A 16 -3.89 -6.05 -21.06
C ASP A 16 -3.29 -6.27 -19.66
N ALA A 17 -1.97 -6.13 -19.51
CA ALA A 17 -1.32 -6.22 -18.21
C ALA A 17 -1.77 -5.11 -17.24
N LYS A 18 -2.08 -3.91 -17.74
CA LYS A 18 -2.62 -2.82 -16.91
C LYS A 18 -4.05 -3.08 -16.45
N GLU A 19 -4.89 -3.65 -17.31
CA GLU A 19 -6.23 -4.10 -16.92
C GLU A 19 -6.15 -5.21 -15.86
N GLU A 20 -5.25 -6.17 -16.05
CA GLU A 20 -5.04 -7.25 -15.08
C GLU A 20 -4.57 -6.70 -13.72
N ILE A 21 -3.62 -5.77 -13.70
CA ILE A 21 -3.19 -5.07 -12.48
C ILE A 21 -4.40 -4.41 -11.80
N SER A 22 -5.23 -3.68 -12.55
CA SER A 22 -6.41 -3.00 -11.98
C SER A 22 -7.37 -3.99 -11.32
N VAL A 23 -7.65 -5.12 -11.99
CA VAL A 23 -8.53 -6.17 -11.46
C VAL A 23 -7.93 -6.82 -10.19
N LEU A 24 -6.62 -7.05 -10.18
CA LEU A 24 -5.92 -7.60 -9.02
C LEU A 24 -5.89 -6.61 -7.85
N GLU A 25 -5.67 -5.32 -8.10
CA GLU A 25 -5.72 -4.26 -7.09
C GLU A 25 -7.10 -4.19 -6.43
N GLU A 26 -8.19 -4.23 -7.21
CA GLU A 26 -9.54 -4.27 -6.65
C GLU A 26 -9.80 -5.52 -5.79
N LYS A 27 -9.27 -6.67 -6.18
CA LYS A 27 -9.35 -7.90 -5.37
C LYS A 27 -8.59 -7.73 -4.06
N CYS A 28 -7.37 -7.18 -4.10
CA CYS A 28 -6.58 -6.90 -2.92
C CYS A 28 -7.30 -5.94 -1.96
N GLU A 29 -7.93 -4.88 -2.47
CA GLU A 29 -8.71 -3.94 -1.63
C GLU A 29 -9.92 -4.59 -0.98
N ARG A 30 -10.63 -5.47 -1.70
CA ARG A 30 -11.72 -6.28 -1.12
C ARG A 30 -11.22 -7.13 0.05
N TYR A 31 -10.08 -7.83 -0.11
CA TYR A 31 -9.51 -8.63 0.97
C TYR A 31 -9.01 -7.80 2.15
N LYS A 32 -8.41 -6.63 1.91
CA LYS A 32 -8.02 -5.70 2.98
C LYS A 32 -9.23 -5.25 3.79
N LYS A 33 -10.35 -4.94 3.13
CA LYS A 33 -11.59 -4.53 3.81
C LYS A 33 -12.11 -5.64 4.73
N THR A 34 -12.18 -6.88 4.22
CA THR A 34 -12.59 -8.05 5.02
C THR A 34 -11.65 -8.27 6.21
N ALA A 35 -10.33 -8.17 6.00
CA ALA A 35 -9.35 -8.30 7.07
C ALA A 35 -9.47 -7.18 8.11
N ASP A 36 -9.76 -5.94 7.68
CA ASP A 36 -9.95 -4.80 8.57
C ASP A 36 -11.20 -4.96 9.45
N GLU A 37 -12.31 -5.44 8.87
CA GLU A 37 -13.53 -5.78 9.60
C GLU A 37 -13.26 -6.87 10.64
N TYR A 38 -12.56 -7.94 10.27
CA TYR A 38 -12.16 -8.99 11.20
C TYR A 38 -11.26 -8.45 12.34
N MET A 39 -10.25 -7.64 12.00
CA MET A 39 -9.34 -7.03 12.99
C MET A 39 -10.09 -6.09 13.95
N LYS A 40 -11.09 -5.35 13.46
CA LYS A 40 -11.94 -4.48 14.29
C LYS A 40 -12.79 -5.29 15.25
N ILE A 41 -13.47 -6.34 14.77
CA ILE A 41 -14.32 -7.20 15.60
C ILE A 41 -13.51 -7.87 16.72
N ASN A 42 -12.31 -8.35 16.41
CA ASN A 42 -11.44 -9.04 17.36
C ASN A 42 -10.50 -8.11 18.15
N ASN A 43 -10.62 -6.78 17.97
CA ASN A 43 -9.77 -5.77 18.58
C ASN A 43 -8.26 -6.09 18.50
N THR A 44 -7.81 -6.59 17.35
CA THR A 44 -6.41 -6.94 17.09
C THR A 44 -5.85 -6.12 15.93
N ASN A 45 -4.52 -5.93 15.93
CA ASN A 45 -3.80 -5.31 14.83
C ASN A 45 -2.94 -6.31 14.05
N LYS A 46 -3.00 -7.60 14.40
CA LYS A 46 -2.24 -8.67 13.75
C LYS A 46 -3.09 -9.92 13.63
N ILE A 47 -3.12 -10.51 12.43
CA ILE A 47 -3.67 -11.83 12.15
C ILE A 47 -2.50 -12.70 11.68
N THR A 48 -2.41 -13.94 12.16
CA THR A 48 -1.37 -14.88 11.74
C THR A 48 -2.03 -16.21 11.43
N SER A 49 -1.70 -16.78 10.28
CA SER A 49 -1.99 -18.15 9.90
C SER A 49 -0.69 -18.95 9.87
N GLU A 50 -0.76 -20.22 9.48
CA GLU A 50 0.42 -21.07 9.29
C GLU A 50 1.45 -20.44 8.34
N TYR A 51 0.98 -19.95 7.18
CA TYR A 51 1.86 -19.47 6.11
C TYR A 51 2.02 -17.95 6.04
N PHE A 52 1.09 -17.17 6.60
CA PHE A 52 1.09 -15.71 6.42
C PHE A 52 0.80 -14.97 7.71
N SER A 53 1.32 -13.75 7.81
CA SER A 53 0.98 -12.80 8.87
C SER A 53 0.60 -11.46 8.27
N LEU A 54 -0.54 -10.92 8.68
CA LEU A 54 -1.04 -9.61 8.28
C LEU A 54 -1.03 -8.67 9.49
N GLN A 55 -0.32 -7.55 9.37
CA GLN A 55 -0.27 -6.51 10.39
C GLN A 55 -0.83 -5.19 9.88
N ARG A 56 -1.76 -4.60 10.64
CA ARG A 56 -2.29 -3.25 10.43
C ARG A 56 -1.51 -2.26 11.30
N LYS A 57 -0.96 -1.21 10.70
CA LYS A 57 -0.27 -0.12 11.42
C LYS A 57 -0.83 1.22 11.00
N LYS A 58 -1.03 2.11 11.98
CA LYS A 58 -1.30 3.52 11.71
C LYS A 58 0.04 4.23 11.51
N ILE A 59 0.25 4.74 10.31
CA ILE A 59 1.46 5.51 9.98
C ILE A 59 1.09 6.98 10.02
N THR A 60 1.88 7.75 10.76
CA THR A 60 1.78 9.21 10.75
C THR A 60 3.01 9.77 10.05
N LYS A 61 2.79 10.50 8.96
CA LYS A 61 3.82 11.20 8.21
C LYS A 61 3.66 12.70 8.42
N ASN A 62 4.75 13.35 8.80
CA ASN A 62 4.82 14.81 8.87
C ASN A 62 5.40 15.35 7.57
N THR A 63 4.73 16.33 6.97
CA THR A 63 5.13 16.90 5.67
C THR A 63 6.45 17.67 5.75
N VAL A 64 6.85 18.13 6.93
CA VAL A 64 8.10 18.88 7.13
C VAL A 64 8.92 18.28 8.27
N SER A 65 10.20 18.04 8.01
CA SER A 65 11.11 17.47 9.01
C SER A 65 11.43 18.51 10.08
N LYS A 66 11.43 18.07 11.35
CA LYS A 66 11.87 18.89 12.50
C LYS A 66 13.33 19.34 12.36
N THR A 67 14.14 18.63 11.58
CA THR A 67 15.56 18.92 11.42
C THR A 67 15.84 20.11 10.52
N THR A 68 14.88 20.52 9.68
CA THR A 68 15.09 21.55 8.65
C THR A 68 14.46 22.90 9.00
N LEU A 69 13.68 23.00 10.07
CA LEU A 69 12.95 24.23 10.41
C LEU A 69 13.12 24.64 11.88
N PRO A 70 13.23 25.95 12.16
CA PRO A 70 13.09 26.48 13.52
C PRO A 70 11.75 26.05 14.14
N LYS A 71 11.78 25.76 15.45
CA LYS A 71 10.64 25.19 16.20
C LYS A 71 9.32 25.94 15.99
N HIS A 72 9.36 27.28 15.98
CA HIS A 72 8.17 28.13 15.81
C HIS A 72 7.52 27.98 14.41
N ILE A 73 8.32 27.80 13.36
CA ILE A 73 7.82 27.56 11.99
C ILE A 73 7.32 26.11 11.87
N TRP A 74 8.03 25.17 12.50
CA TRP A 74 7.61 23.77 12.49
C TRP A 74 6.24 23.59 13.16
N ASP A 75 6.03 24.16 14.35
CA ASP A 75 4.75 24.07 15.07
C ASP A 75 3.59 24.70 14.27
N GLN A 76 3.85 25.77 13.51
CA GLN A 76 2.83 26.47 12.72
C GLN A 76 2.45 25.75 11.41
N TYR A 77 3.39 25.03 10.79
CA TYR A 77 3.21 24.46 9.44
C TYR A 77 3.33 22.94 9.37
N SER A 78 3.60 22.24 10.46
CA SER A 78 3.64 20.78 10.46
C SER A 78 2.25 20.20 10.23
N LYS A 79 1.94 19.89 8.97
CA LYS A 79 0.77 19.08 8.63
C LYS A 79 1.13 17.61 8.86
N SER A 80 0.44 16.98 9.82
CA SER A 80 0.51 15.54 10.04
C SER A 80 -0.58 14.86 9.22
N SER A 81 -0.22 13.95 8.34
CA SER A 81 -1.16 13.04 7.70
C SER A 81 -1.03 11.66 8.33
N SER A 82 -2.16 11.05 8.68
CA SER A 82 -2.18 9.68 9.20
C SER A 82 -2.98 8.78 8.26
N TYR A 83 -2.41 7.63 7.93
CA TYR A 83 -3.07 6.61 7.12
C TYR A 83 -2.81 5.23 7.69
N THR A 84 -3.70 4.30 7.36
CA THR A 84 -3.57 2.90 7.76
C THR A 84 -2.82 2.14 6.69
N ALA A 85 -1.74 1.45 7.08
CA ALA A 85 -0.97 0.57 6.22
C ALA A 85 -1.15 -0.90 6.65
N TYR A 86 -1.17 -1.78 5.65
CA TYR A 86 -1.27 -3.22 5.84
C TYR A 86 0.03 -3.86 5.35
N TYR A 87 0.61 -4.72 6.20
CA TYR A 87 1.84 -5.44 5.93
C TYR A 87 1.56 -6.93 5.94
N LEU A 88 1.65 -7.57 4.78
CA LEU A 88 1.54 -9.02 4.64
C LEU A 88 2.96 -9.61 4.55
N THR A 89 3.26 -10.58 5.40
CA THR A 89 4.54 -11.31 5.38
C THR A 89 4.28 -12.80 5.30
N GLU A 90 5.08 -13.51 4.53
CA GLU A 90 5.11 -14.98 4.54
C GLU A 90 5.91 -15.46 5.75
N ASN A 91 5.39 -16.45 6.46
CA ASN A 91 6.09 -17.09 7.58
C ASN A 91 7.04 -18.13 6.99
N LYS A 92 8.31 -18.06 7.37
CA LYS A 92 9.32 -19.07 7.01
C LYS A 92 9.31 -20.21 8.02
#